data_AF-A0A976M9J6-F1
#
_entry.id   AF-A0A976M9J6-F1
#
_cell.length_a   1.000
_cell.length_b   1.000
_cell.length_c   1.000
_cell.angle_alpha   90.00
_cell.angle_beta   90.00
_cell.angle_gamma   90.00
#
_symmetry.space_group_name_H-M   'P 1'
#
loop_
_entity.id
_entity.type
_entity.pdbx_description
1 polymer ?
#
loop_
_entity_poly.entity_id
_entity_poly.type
_entity_poly.pdbx_seq_one_letter_code
_entity_poly.pdbx_strand_id
1 'polypeptide(L)'
;MSNPPNVLNIAGDIDGRISMHFHEKIPGFSTTTYLASRVDNITKVIDGSFVIWEATVPGTRLSLLKVYRRHGLNKLAYVYSIGSTFFYTRYYEKVPNSYRKITQSLFQFKLEKLIRERFVDLKEEIDTDIFMVQRHDLYGLNAYVIIPYESFDANDYQTLNISDYSKDACYSVLKERHKGLVLSTFVALRCQNIKKLMDSAYTIWDGTRSGKQLYVFKAYSLNNKYQIGYLYLHSDITSRTRYFQKRGYNWFEISLGEFGLLLGRLEVERPIDLNDNLDNTVFLTQKHNFFGLPATVVIPREKFVITTITDDYEVVWRRTNISHNCTSVIIHGHKNNPKMLHLHIKDENSHKELFFFKLDAWIPTKKSYFYFRLSELDSEEMNRSRQEDLEREEIRMLEMAATTEY
;
A
#
# COMPACT_ATOMS: atom_id res chain seq x y z
N MET A 1 -32.88 -3.80 -5.29
CA MET A 1 -32.32 -2.90 -6.34
C MET A 1 -30.84 -2.73 -6.06
N SER A 2 -29.97 -3.15 -6.97
CA SER A 2 -28.52 -2.96 -6.82
C SER A 2 -28.19 -1.47 -6.94
N ASN A 3 -27.50 -0.91 -5.95
CA ASN A 3 -27.04 0.48 -5.98
C ASN A 3 -26.16 0.73 -7.25
N PRO A 4 -26.09 1.94 -7.83
CA PRO A 4 -25.23 2.23 -8.98
C PRO A 4 -23.74 1.93 -8.65
N PRO A 5 -22.90 1.58 -9.63
CA PRO A 5 -21.52 1.09 -9.38
C PRO A 5 -20.61 2.11 -8.67
N ASN A 6 -20.87 3.42 -8.84
CA ASN A 6 -20.03 4.49 -8.25
C ASN A 6 -20.59 5.03 -6.92
N VAL A 7 -21.58 4.36 -6.32
CA VAL A 7 -22.28 4.81 -5.11
C VAL A 7 -22.04 3.84 -3.95
N LEU A 8 -21.49 4.35 -2.86
CA LEU A 8 -21.38 3.65 -1.58
C LEU A 8 -22.58 4.01 -0.70
N ASN A 9 -23.40 3.03 -0.33
CA ASN A 9 -24.49 3.19 0.63
C ASN A 9 -24.10 2.56 1.96
N ILE A 10 -24.05 3.35 3.04
CA ILE A 10 -23.62 2.88 4.37
C ILE A 10 -24.77 2.37 5.27
N ALA A 11 -26.03 2.48 4.82
CA ALA A 11 -27.21 2.06 5.59
C ALA A 11 -27.68 0.63 5.26
N GLY A 12 -27.15 0.02 4.21
CA GLY A 12 -27.49 -1.34 3.78
C GLY A 12 -26.27 -2.26 3.80
N ASP A 13 -26.39 -3.41 3.15
CA ASP A 13 -25.29 -4.35 3.02
C ASP A 13 -24.13 -3.72 2.26
N ILE A 14 -22.94 -3.74 2.86
CA ILE A 14 -21.73 -3.04 2.39
C ILE A 14 -21.00 -3.89 1.32
N ASP A 15 -21.53 -5.09 1.04
CA ASP A 15 -20.80 -6.18 0.41
C ASP A 15 -20.19 -5.83 -0.96
N GLY A 16 -18.90 -6.14 -1.10
CA GLY A 16 -18.10 -6.06 -2.33
C GLY A 16 -17.78 -4.68 -2.92
N ARG A 17 -18.31 -3.57 -2.40
CA ARG A 17 -18.15 -2.22 -3.01
C ARG A 17 -16.98 -1.40 -2.50
N ILE A 18 -16.45 -1.83 -1.36
CA ILE A 18 -15.39 -1.13 -0.67
C ILE A 18 -14.33 -2.13 -0.27
N SER A 19 -13.09 -1.76 -0.52
CA SER A 19 -11.94 -2.64 -0.34
C SER A 19 -11.72 -3.09 1.10
N MET A 20 -12.07 -2.25 2.06
CA MET A 20 -12.05 -2.61 3.47
C MET A 20 -12.97 -1.70 4.27
N HIS A 21 -13.68 -2.25 5.24
CA HIS A 21 -14.30 -1.46 6.29
C HIS A 21 -14.08 -2.12 7.64
N PHE A 22 -14.01 -1.32 8.68
CA PHE A 22 -13.86 -1.80 10.05
C PHE A 22 -14.77 -1.00 10.99
N HIS A 23 -15.41 -1.72 11.89
CA HIS A 23 -16.24 -1.16 12.94
C HIS A 23 -15.47 -1.23 14.27
N GLU A 24 -15.32 -0.10 14.92
CA GLU A 24 -14.67 0.03 16.22
C GLU A 24 -15.72 0.45 17.23
N LYS A 25 -15.95 -0.36 18.27
CA LYS A 25 -16.70 0.07 19.45
C LYS A 25 -15.69 0.70 20.41
N ILE A 26 -15.90 1.97 20.72
CA ILE A 26 -15.16 2.70 21.75
C ILE A 26 -16.17 2.97 22.87
N PRO A 27 -15.74 3.04 24.14
CA PRO A 27 -16.67 3.32 25.21
C PRO A 27 -17.40 4.66 24.97
N GLY A 28 -18.74 4.64 25.01
CA GLY A 28 -19.61 5.80 24.71
C GLY A 28 -19.89 6.13 23.23
N PHE A 29 -19.10 5.64 22.26
CA PHE A 29 -19.37 5.84 20.82
C PHE A 29 -18.68 4.80 19.94
N SER A 30 -19.21 4.53 18.76
CA SER A 30 -18.53 3.66 17.79
C SER A 30 -18.09 4.43 16.56
N THR A 31 -17.07 3.93 15.87
CA THR A 31 -16.69 4.45 14.57
C THR A 31 -16.72 3.36 13.52
N THR A 32 -17.09 3.73 12.30
CA THR A 32 -16.91 2.87 11.15
C THR A 32 -16.05 3.60 10.15
N THR A 33 -14.93 2.98 9.78
CA THR A 33 -14.05 3.50 8.73
C THR A 33 -14.20 2.64 7.49
N TYR A 34 -14.33 3.32 6.37
CA TYR A 34 -14.56 2.81 5.05
C TYR A 34 -13.37 3.22 4.17
N LEU A 35 -12.59 2.26 3.67
CA LEU A 35 -11.44 2.48 2.79
C LEU A 35 -11.74 2.02 1.36
N ALA A 36 -11.83 2.98 0.44
CA ALA A 36 -12.00 2.70 -0.98
C ALA A 36 -10.64 2.47 -1.64
N SER A 37 -10.53 1.42 -2.48
CA SER A 37 -9.37 1.25 -3.36
C SER A 37 -9.37 2.25 -4.51
N ARG A 38 -8.24 2.28 -5.22
CA ARG A 38 -8.17 2.94 -6.53
C ARG A 38 -9.15 2.36 -7.57
N VAL A 39 -9.61 1.11 -7.42
CA VAL A 39 -10.47 0.43 -8.40
C VAL A 39 -11.97 0.70 -8.12
N ASP A 40 -12.33 0.95 -6.86
CA ASP A 40 -13.74 1.09 -6.43
C ASP A 40 -14.47 2.28 -7.09
N ASN A 41 -13.72 3.28 -7.61
CA ASN A 41 -14.22 4.46 -8.33
C ASN A 41 -15.48 5.12 -7.73
N ILE A 42 -15.59 5.13 -6.41
CA ILE A 42 -16.75 5.68 -5.71
C ILE A 42 -16.74 7.20 -5.84
N THR A 43 -17.76 7.76 -6.48
CA THR A 43 -17.95 9.21 -6.65
C THR A 43 -19.07 9.76 -5.78
N LYS A 44 -19.85 8.90 -5.11
CA LYS A 44 -20.96 9.31 -4.25
C LYS A 44 -21.09 8.40 -3.03
N VAL A 45 -21.36 9.00 -1.88
CA VAL A 45 -21.60 8.32 -0.60
C VAL A 45 -22.97 8.73 -0.09
N ILE A 46 -23.79 7.73 0.24
CA ILE A 46 -25.14 7.90 0.79
C ILE A 46 -25.32 7.07 2.07
N ASP A 47 -26.24 7.51 2.93
CA ASP A 47 -26.73 6.82 4.11
C ASP A 47 -28.24 6.62 3.92
N GLY A 48 -28.62 5.48 3.36
CA GLY A 48 -30.00 5.21 2.97
C GLY A 48 -30.42 6.12 1.82
N SER A 49 -31.39 7.00 2.06
CA SER A 49 -31.85 8.01 1.10
C SER A 49 -31.07 9.32 1.15
N PHE A 50 -30.15 9.49 2.12
CA PHE A 50 -29.49 10.77 2.37
C PHE A 50 -28.09 10.82 1.77
N VAL A 51 -27.79 11.84 0.96
CA VAL A 51 -26.45 12.04 0.42
C VAL A 51 -25.52 12.61 1.48
N ILE A 52 -24.39 11.95 1.72
CA ILE A 52 -23.31 12.45 2.58
C ILE A 52 -22.35 13.28 1.73
N TRP A 53 -21.89 12.72 0.61
CA TRP A 53 -20.89 13.34 -0.25
C TRP A 53 -21.07 12.92 -1.70
N GLU A 54 -20.75 13.84 -2.62
CA GLU A 54 -20.72 13.61 -4.06
C GLU A 54 -19.53 14.36 -4.66
N ALA A 55 -18.85 13.72 -5.60
CA ALA A 55 -17.71 14.29 -6.29
C ALA A 55 -18.18 15.43 -7.21
N THR A 56 -17.79 16.65 -6.87
CA THR A 56 -18.11 17.84 -7.68
C THR A 56 -17.07 18.14 -8.76
N VAL A 57 -15.87 17.54 -8.65
CA VAL A 57 -14.76 17.75 -9.58
C VAL A 57 -14.50 16.46 -10.35
N PRO A 58 -14.42 16.50 -11.69
CA PRO A 58 -14.13 15.31 -12.51
C PRO A 58 -12.88 14.57 -12.06
N GLY A 59 -12.95 13.23 -12.01
CA GLY A 59 -11.85 12.38 -11.57
C GLY A 59 -11.63 12.33 -10.04
N THR A 60 -12.44 13.04 -9.25
CA THR A 60 -12.40 12.92 -7.79
C THR A 60 -13.14 11.67 -7.33
N ARG A 61 -12.46 10.84 -6.54
CA ARG A 61 -13.02 9.62 -5.96
C ARG A 61 -12.86 9.57 -4.46
N LEU A 62 -13.71 8.80 -3.79
CA LEU A 62 -13.56 8.46 -2.39
C LEU A 62 -12.22 7.74 -2.17
N SER A 63 -11.55 8.07 -1.08
CA SER A 63 -10.44 7.26 -0.58
C SER A 63 -10.67 6.79 0.84
N LEU A 64 -11.33 7.59 1.67
CA LEU A 64 -11.69 7.18 3.02
C LEU A 64 -12.97 7.91 3.43
N LEU A 65 -13.88 7.19 4.05
CA LEU A 65 -15.00 7.74 4.79
C LEU A 65 -14.87 7.26 6.23
N LYS A 66 -14.99 8.16 7.20
CA LYS A 66 -15.14 7.76 8.60
C LYS A 66 -16.42 8.32 9.15
N VAL A 67 -17.17 7.46 9.84
CA VAL A 67 -18.46 7.77 10.44
C VAL A 67 -18.36 7.52 11.94
N TYR A 68 -18.78 8.50 12.73
CA TYR A 68 -18.86 8.42 14.18
C TYR A 68 -20.32 8.23 14.57
N ARG A 69 -20.58 7.22 15.40
CA ARG A 69 -21.90 6.77 15.83
C ARG A 69 -22.01 6.85 17.33
N ARG A 70 -23.19 7.21 17.84
CA ARG A 70 -23.51 7.14 19.27
C ARG A 70 -24.81 6.36 19.42
N HIS A 71 -24.80 5.29 20.23
CA HIS A 71 -25.93 4.34 20.35
C HIS A 71 -26.41 3.85 18.97
N GLY A 72 -25.47 3.44 18.11
CA GLY A 72 -25.77 3.00 16.74
C GLY A 72 -26.14 4.10 15.74
N LEU A 73 -26.45 5.32 16.19
CA LEU A 73 -26.88 6.43 15.32
C LEU A 73 -25.69 7.23 14.80
N ASN A 74 -25.60 7.41 13.47
CA ASN A 74 -24.61 8.28 12.83
C ASN A 74 -24.75 9.73 13.36
N LYS A 75 -23.64 10.34 13.79
CA LYS A 75 -23.60 11.73 14.30
C LYS A 75 -22.71 12.64 13.48
N LEU A 76 -21.49 12.19 13.20
CA LEU A 76 -20.49 12.95 12.46
C LEU A 76 -19.89 12.04 11.39
N ALA A 77 -19.49 12.63 10.27
CA ALA A 77 -18.70 11.93 9.27
C ALA A 77 -17.69 12.87 8.63
N TYR A 78 -16.55 12.34 8.20
CA TYR A 78 -15.73 13.07 7.25
C TYR A 78 -15.34 12.17 6.09
N VAL A 79 -15.21 12.82 4.94
CA VAL A 79 -14.90 12.21 3.67
C VAL A 79 -13.57 12.74 3.20
N TYR A 80 -12.68 11.81 2.91
CA TYR A 80 -11.42 12.04 2.27
C TYR A 80 -11.49 11.59 0.82
N SER A 81 -11.29 12.52 -0.11
CA SER A 81 -11.40 12.30 -1.54
C SER A 81 -10.12 12.69 -2.28
N ILE A 82 -9.75 11.88 -3.27
CA ILE A 82 -8.54 12.04 -4.10
C ILE A 82 -8.99 12.49 -5.49
N GLY A 83 -8.52 13.66 -5.93
CA GLY A 83 -8.59 14.12 -7.32
C GLY A 83 -7.25 13.95 -8.04
N SER A 84 -7.20 14.38 -9.31
CA SER A 84 -5.99 14.33 -10.14
C SER A 84 -4.86 15.24 -9.63
N THR A 85 -5.22 16.39 -9.07
CA THR A 85 -4.26 17.43 -8.64
C THR A 85 -4.40 17.81 -7.17
N PHE A 86 -5.52 17.50 -6.53
CA PHE A 86 -5.82 17.90 -5.17
C PHE A 86 -6.47 16.81 -4.35
N PHE A 87 -6.31 16.97 -3.05
CA PHE A 87 -6.82 16.11 -2.02
C PHE A 87 -7.79 16.93 -1.16
N TYR A 88 -9.00 16.42 -0.93
CA TYR A 88 -10.02 17.15 -0.19
C TYR A 88 -10.52 16.34 1.01
N THR A 89 -10.46 16.96 2.19
CA THR A 89 -11.17 16.49 3.38
C THR A 89 -12.42 17.36 3.57
N ARG A 90 -13.59 16.74 3.66
CA ARG A 90 -14.87 17.42 3.93
C ARG A 90 -15.52 16.81 5.16
N TYR A 91 -16.08 17.66 6.01
CA TYR A 91 -16.66 17.29 7.29
C TYR A 91 -18.18 17.49 7.26
N TYR A 92 -18.89 16.58 7.92
CA TYR A 92 -20.35 16.51 7.89
C TYR A 92 -20.90 16.19 9.27
N GLU A 93 -22.06 16.78 9.57
CA GLU A 93 -22.90 16.47 10.71
C GLU A 93 -24.19 15.83 10.22
N LYS A 94 -24.59 14.71 10.84
CA LYS A 94 -25.92 14.13 10.63
C LYS A 94 -26.95 15.04 11.30
N VAL A 95 -27.89 15.53 10.51
CA VAL A 95 -29.11 16.19 10.98
C VAL A 95 -30.30 15.28 10.67
N PRO A 96 -31.51 15.48 11.25
CA PRO A 96 -32.60 14.51 11.21
C PRO A 96 -32.88 13.92 9.81
N ASN A 97 -32.84 14.76 8.77
CA ASN A 97 -33.20 14.36 7.40
C ASN A 97 -32.09 14.65 6.36
N SER A 98 -30.83 14.86 6.76
CA SER A 98 -29.73 15.06 5.81
C SER A 98 -28.35 15.01 6.48
N TYR A 99 -27.31 15.22 5.69
CA TYR A 99 -25.97 15.52 6.19
C TYR A 99 -25.63 16.97 5.84
N ARG A 100 -25.34 17.76 6.86
CA ARG A 100 -24.92 19.15 6.68
C ARG A 100 -23.40 19.20 6.65
N LYS A 101 -22.84 19.74 5.57
CA LYS A 101 -21.41 20.05 5.50
C LYS A 101 -21.07 21.11 6.55
N ILE A 102 -20.06 20.84 7.36
CA ILE A 102 -19.58 21.75 8.42
C ILE A 102 -18.11 22.06 8.23
N THR A 103 -17.62 23.10 8.93
CA THR A 103 -16.20 23.40 8.96
C THR A 103 -15.44 22.35 9.77
N GLN A 104 -14.14 22.25 9.54
CA GLN A 104 -13.28 21.40 10.34
C GLN A 104 -13.32 21.75 11.83
N SER A 105 -13.23 23.03 12.18
CA SER A 105 -13.24 23.49 13.58
C SER A 105 -14.53 23.08 14.30
N LEU A 106 -15.68 23.21 13.62
CA LEU A 106 -16.96 22.80 14.19
C LEU A 106 -17.06 21.28 14.33
N PHE A 107 -16.52 20.53 13.37
CA PHE A 107 -16.46 19.07 13.43
C PHE A 107 -15.65 18.61 14.65
N GLN A 108 -14.48 19.20 14.87
CA GLN A 108 -13.63 18.87 16.00
C GLN A 108 -14.32 19.16 17.33
N PHE A 109 -14.87 20.36 17.49
CA PHE A 109 -15.61 20.73 18.70
C PHE A 109 -16.73 19.72 19.00
N LYS A 110 -17.48 19.28 17.98
CA LYS A 110 -18.53 18.28 18.13
C LYS A 110 -17.98 16.88 18.40
N LEU A 111 -16.83 16.51 17.84
CA LEU A 111 -16.19 15.24 18.09
C LEU A 111 -15.66 15.16 19.53
N GLU A 112 -15.02 16.21 20.02
CA GLU A 112 -14.58 16.32 21.42
C GLU A 112 -15.76 16.24 22.37
N LYS A 113 -16.85 16.93 22.06
CA LYS A 113 -18.11 16.83 22.79
C LYS A 113 -18.64 15.39 22.79
N LEU A 114 -18.59 14.71 21.65
CA LEU A 114 -19.03 13.31 21.51
C LEU A 114 -18.14 12.33 22.29
N ILE A 115 -16.85 12.61 22.43
CA ILE A 115 -15.89 11.80 23.21
C ILE A 115 -16.02 12.07 24.72
N ARG A 116 -16.20 13.33 25.12
CA ARG A 116 -16.16 13.76 26.53
C ARG A 116 -17.51 13.65 27.22
N GLU A 117 -18.60 13.94 26.53
CA GLU A 117 -19.93 13.92 27.14
C GLU A 117 -20.43 12.48 27.29
N ARG A 118 -20.61 12.08 28.54
CA ARG A 118 -21.16 10.77 28.90
C ARG A 118 -22.64 10.90 29.15
N PHE A 119 -23.42 10.05 28.51
CA PHE A 119 -24.86 9.99 28.69
C PHE A 119 -25.21 8.59 29.18
N VAL A 120 -26.07 8.53 30.20
CA VAL A 120 -26.69 7.28 30.65
C VAL A 120 -28.04 7.21 29.95
N ASP A 121 -28.21 6.27 29.03
CA ASP A 121 -29.54 5.90 28.55
C ASP A 121 -30.06 4.72 29.36
N LEU A 122 -31.04 4.97 30.23
CA LEU A 122 -31.63 3.94 31.09
C LEU A 122 -32.51 2.94 30.31
N LYS A 123 -32.73 3.16 29.00
CA LYS A 123 -33.44 2.22 28.12
C LYS A 123 -32.51 1.21 27.45
N GLU A 124 -31.20 1.46 27.47
CA GLU A 124 -30.17 0.55 26.96
C GLU A 124 -29.37 -0.06 28.11
N GLU A 125 -28.63 -1.13 27.84
CA GLU A 125 -27.68 -1.67 28.81
C GLU A 125 -26.60 -0.62 29.11
N ILE A 126 -26.38 -0.32 30.39
CA ILE A 126 -25.41 0.69 30.81
C ILE A 126 -24.01 0.22 30.40
N ASP A 127 -23.30 1.07 29.65
CA ASP A 127 -21.94 0.80 29.20
C ASP A 127 -20.98 0.76 30.40
N THR A 128 -20.65 -0.46 30.84
CA THR A 128 -19.80 -0.72 32.02
C THR A 128 -18.33 -0.40 31.78
N ASP A 129 -17.92 -0.16 30.53
CA ASP A 129 -16.59 0.33 30.20
C ASP A 129 -16.43 1.82 30.57
N ILE A 130 -17.55 2.58 30.66
CA ILE A 130 -17.54 4.01 30.99
C ILE A 130 -18.12 4.38 32.35
N PHE A 131 -18.93 3.47 32.92
CA PHE A 131 -19.59 3.66 34.20
C PHE A 131 -19.39 2.43 35.09
N MET A 132 -19.00 2.68 36.35
CA MET A 132 -19.17 1.69 37.41
C MET A 132 -20.65 1.67 37.82
N VAL A 133 -21.31 0.52 37.69
CA VAL A 133 -22.71 0.33 38.10
C VAL A 133 -22.74 -0.49 39.38
N GLN A 134 -23.21 0.11 40.47
CA GLN A 134 -23.44 -0.59 41.73
C GLN A 134 -24.94 -0.80 41.93
N ARG A 135 -25.33 -2.03 42.23
CA ARG A 135 -26.71 -2.39 42.56
C ARG A 135 -26.87 -2.45 44.07
N HIS A 136 -27.87 -1.74 44.57
CA HIS A 136 -28.23 -1.72 45.98
C HIS A 136 -29.69 -2.15 46.13
N ASP A 137 -30.00 -2.90 47.18
CA ASP A 137 -31.38 -3.17 47.59
C ASP A 137 -31.70 -2.24 48.76
N LEU A 138 -32.50 -1.21 48.48
CA LEU A 138 -32.93 -0.24 49.47
C LEU A 138 -34.43 -0.46 49.70
N TYR A 139 -34.77 -1.16 50.78
CA TYR A 139 -36.14 -1.42 51.20
C TYR A 139 -36.98 -2.19 50.15
N GLY A 140 -36.39 -3.17 49.47
CA GLY A 140 -37.07 -3.98 48.44
C GLY A 140 -37.14 -3.31 47.07
N LEU A 141 -36.52 -2.13 46.91
CA LEU A 141 -36.37 -1.44 45.63
C LEU A 141 -34.92 -1.58 45.15
N ASN A 142 -34.77 -2.07 43.91
CA ASN A 142 -33.48 -2.11 43.24
C ASN A 142 -33.04 -0.68 42.88
N ALA A 143 -32.02 -0.17 43.56
CA ALA A 143 -31.37 1.09 43.24
C ALA A 143 -30.06 0.83 42.47
N TYR A 144 -29.81 1.65 41.45
CA TYR A 144 -28.57 1.62 40.67
C TYR A 144 -27.81 2.92 40.89
N VAL A 145 -26.57 2.81 41.36
CA VAL A 145 -25.62 3.93 41.45
C VAL A 145 -24.67 3.82 40.26
N ILE A 146 -24.67 4.84 39.41
CA ILE A 146 -23.90 4.86 38.16
C ILE A 146 -22.82 5.94 38.31
N ILE A 147 -21.56 5.52 38.41
CA ILE A 147 -20.42 6.41 38.65
C ILE A 147 -19.54 6.44 37.40
N PRO A 148 -19.33 7.61 36.75
CA PRO A 148 -18.41 7.72 35.62
C PRO A 148 -16.96 7.58 36.10
N TYR A 149 -16.14 6.76 35.43
CA TYR A 149 -14.69 6.71 35.67
C TYR A 149 -14.00 8.05 35.33
N GLU A 150 -13.01 8.55 36.08
CA GLU A 150 -12.50 9.92 35.88
C GLU A 150 -11.71 10.17 34.57
N SER A 151 -11.11 9.16 33.95
CA SER A 151 -10.37 9.31 32.69
C SER A 151 -10.47 8.07 31.80
N PHE A 152 -10.69 8.29 30.50
CA PHE A 152 -10.25 7.32 29.48
C PHE A 152 -8.83 7.70 29.13
N ASP A 153 -7.85 7.08 29.79
CA ASP A 153 -6.51 7.03 29.24
C ASP A 153 -6.53 6.03 28.08
N ALA A 154 -6.88 6.52 26.89
CA ALA A 154 -6.61 5.79 25.67
C ALA A 154 -5.10 5.56 25.61
N ASN A 155 -4.67 4.31 25.79
CA ASN A 155 -3.26 3.92 25.83
C ASN A 155 -2.41 4.74 24.86
N ASP A 156 -1.42 5.41 25.43
CA ASP A 156 -0.65 6.51 24.86
C ASP A 156 0.42 5.99 23.88
N TYR A 157 -0.01 5.24 22.85
CA TYR A 157 0.87 4.82 21.77
C TYR A 157 1.19 6.01 20.88
N GLN A 158 2.24 6.71 21.24
CA GLN A 158 2.66 7.93 20.56
C GLN A 158 3.46 7.64 19.27
N THR A 159 3.88 6.40 19.00
CA THR A 159 4.76 6.07 17.86
C THR A 159 4.20 4.96 16.97
N LEU A 160 4.19 5.18 15.65
CA LEU A 160 3.99 4.14 14.63
C LEU A 160 5.30 3.79 13.96
N ASN A 161 5.61 2.50 13.86
CA ASN A 161 6.66 2.01 12.99
C ASN A 161 6.08 1.24 11.79
N ILE A 162 6.23 1.77 10.57
CA ILE A 162 5.68 1.15 9.35
C ILE A 162 6.43 -0.13 8.92
N SER A 163 7.56 -0.43 9.57
CA SER A 163 8.41 -1.59 9.27
C SER A 163 8.24 -2.74 10.26
N ASP A 164 7.60 -2.50 11.41
CA ASP A 164 7.29 -3.52 12.44
C ASP A 164 5.89 -3.27 13.03
N TYR A 165 4.89 -3.12 12.15
CA TYR A 165 3.50 -2.82 12.56
C TYR A 165 2.76 -4.05 13.10
N SER A 166 3.33 -5.27 13.01
CA SER A 166 2.69 -6.51 13.49
C SER A 166 2.61 -6.60 15.01
N LYS A 167 3.43 -5.82 15.72
CA LYS A 167 3.41 -5.71 17.18
C LYS A 167 2.46 -4.62 17.69
N ASP A 168 2.04 -3.71 16.81
CA ASP A 168 1.22 -2.57 17.15
C ASP A 168 -0.25 -2.85 16.79
N ALA A 169 -1.06 -3.30 17.76
CA ALA A 169 -2.53 -3.44 17.66
C ALA A 169 -3.28 -2.10 17.43
N CYS A 170 -2.52 -1.07 17.11
CA CYS A 170 -2.86 0.33 17.01
C CYS A 170 -3.17 0.76 15.57
N TYR A 171 -2.93 -0.11 14.58
CA TYR A 171 -3.13 0.19 13.16
C TYR A 171 -3.71 -0.96 12.36
N SER A 172 -4.51 -0.59 11.37
CA SER A 172 -4.83 -1.46 10.24
C SER A 172 -4.05 -1.03 9.01
N VAL A 173 -3.59 -2.01 8.23
CA VAL A 173 -2.87 -1.76 6.97
C VAL A 173 -3.64 -2.40 5.84
N LEU A 174 -4.14 -1.56 4.93
CA LEU A 174 -4.65 -2.01 3.63
C LEU A 174 -3.53 -1.91 2.60
N LYS A 175 -3.18 -3.03 1.97
CA LYS A 175 -2.21 -3.07 0.86
C LYS A 175 -2.94 -3.31 -0.45
N GLU A 176 -2.87 -2.34 -1.35
CA GLU A 176 -3.43 -2.44 -2.69
C GLU A 176 -2.29 -2.61 -3.70
N ARG A 177 -2.29 -3.70 -4.46
CA ARG A 177 -1.33 -3.90 -5.56
C ARG A 177 -2.00 -3.59 -6.89
N HIS A 178 -1.37 -2.71 -7.68
CA HIS A 178 -1.80 -2.43 -9.04
C HIS A 178 -0.59 -2.31 -9.96
N LYS A 179 -0.41 -3.29 -10.85
CA LYS A 179 0.65 -3.32 -11.88
C LYS A 179 2.05 -3.04 -11.32
N GLY A 180 2.47 -3.82 -10.32
CA GLY A 180 3.75 -3.69 -9.63
C GLY A 180 3.83 -2.62 -8.54
N LEU A 181 3.02 -1.56 -8.62
CA LEU A 181 2.97 -0.51 -7.61
C LEU A 181 2.08 -0.95 -6.45
N VAL A 182 2.58 -0.83 -5.22
CA VAL A 182 1.82 -1.16 -4.01
C VAL A 182 1.54 0.11 -3.22
N LEU A 183 0.27 0.36 -2.90
CA LEU A 183 -0.16 1.40 -1.97
C LEU A 183 -0.47 0.75 -0.62
N SER A 184 0.31 1.08 0.39
CA SER A 184 0.04 0.70 1.78
C SER A 184 -0.63 1.87 2.49
N THR A 185 -1.84 1.64 3.02
CA THR A 185 -2.61 2.62 3.80
C THR A 185 -2.63 2.19 5.25
N PHE A 186 -1.91 2.93 6.10
CA PHE A 186 -1.87 2.76 7.55
C PHE A 186 -2.92 3.68 8.17
N VAL A 187 -3.87 3.11 8.92
CA VAL A 187 -4.92 3.86 9.60
C VAL A 187 -4.83 3.64 11.10
N ALA A 188 -4.79 4.73 11.86
CA ALA A 188 -4.84 4.71 13.31
C ALA A 188 -6.15 4.09 13.80
N LEU A 189 -6.05 3.07 14.64
CA LEU A 189 -7.17 2.44 15.35
C LEU A 189 -7.32 3.08 16.75
N ARG A 190 -8.51 2.95 17.37
CA ARG A 190 -8.78 3.29 18.79
C ARG A 190 -8.62 4.77 19.22
N CYS A 191 -8.83 5.75 18.34
CA CYS A 191 -8.66 7.18 18.69
C CYS A 191 -7.27 7.54 19.25
N GLN A 192 -6.24 6.79 18.87
CA GLN A 192 -4.90 7.00 19.42
C GLN A 192 -4.25 8.29 18.92
N ASN A 193 -3.53 8.92 19.83
CA ASN A 193 -2.90 10.22 19.64
C ASN A 193 -1.46 10.07 19.14
N ILE A 194 -1.33 9.65 17.89
CA ILE A 194 -0.02 9.27 17.37
C ILE A 194 0.78 10.53 17.08
N LYS A 195 1.89 10.67 17.79
CA LYS A 195 2.77 11.83 17.74
C LYS A 195 4.02 11.58 16.92
N LYS A 196 4.35 10.35 16.56
CA LYS A 196 5.60 10.02 15.87
C LYS A 196 5.38 8.91 14.85
N LEU A 197 5.96 9.09 13.67
CA LEU A 197 5.94 8.13 12.58
C LEU A 197 7.38 7.76 12.23
N MET A 198 7.65 6.46 12.16
CA MET A 198 8.96 5.89 11.91
C MET A 198 8.90 4.81 10.82
N ASP A 199 10.03 4.63 10.14
CA ASP A 199 10.34 3.54 9.24
C ASP A 199 11.62 2.88 9.75
N SER A 200 11.47 1.70 10.36
CA SER A 200 12.54 1.04 11.12
C SER A 200 13.10 1.99 12.19
N ALA A 201 14.37 2.37 12.12
CA ALA A 201 14.98 3.30 13.08
C ALA A 201 14.80 4.79 12.72
N TYR A 202 14.30 5.10 11.53
CA TYR A 202 14.33 6.45 10.97
C TYR A 202 12.99 7.16 11.20
N THR A 203 13.06 8.38 11.72
CA THR A 203 11.86 9.20 11.95
C THR A 203 11.42 9.84 10.64
N ILE A 204 10.17 9.58 10.23
CA ILE A 204 9.51 10.23 9.09
C ILE A 204 8.89 11.56 9.54
N TRP A 205 8.22 11.53 10.69
CA TRP A 205 7.53 12.69 11.24
C TRP A 205 7.49 12.64 12.77
N ASP A 206 7.65 13.80 13.38
CA ASP A 206 7.50 14.02 14.82
C ASP A 206 6.59 15.24 15.06
N GLY A 207 5.46 14.97 15.72
CA GLY A 207 4.41 15.90 16.08
C GLY A 207 4.29 16.14 17.57
N THR A 208 5.17 15.58 18.40
CA THR A 208 5.13 15.68 19.88
C THR A 208 4.97 17.13 20.35
N ARG A 209 5.68 18.06 19.71
CA ARG A 209 5.66 19.50 20.05
C ARG A 209 4.53 20.31 19.42
N SER A 210 3.77 19.72 18.50
CA SER A 210 2.85 20.46 17.62
C SER A 210 1.37 20.32 17.97
N GLY A 211 1.02 19.43 18.90
CA GLY A 211 -0.36 19.06 19.21
C GLY A 211 -1.04 18.22 18.11
N LYS A 212 -0.48 18.19 16.89
CA LYS A 212 -1.00 17.43 15.75
C LYS A 212 -0.93 15.92 16.00
N GLN A 213 -1.85 15.20 15.38
CA GLN A 213 -1.97 13.74 15.49
C GLN A 213 -1.94 13.13 14.09
N LEU A 214 -1.21 12.03 13.93
CA LEU A 214 -1.24 11.25 12.70
C LEU A 214 -2.53 10.44 12.65
N TYR A 215 -3.30 10.63 11.58
CA TYR A 215 -4.54 9.89 11.39
C TYR A 215 -4.37 8.75 10.38
N VAL A 216 -3.81 9.07 9.22
CA VAL A 216 -3.53 8.11 8.15
C VAL A 216 -2.19 8.42 7.53
N PHE A 217 -1.40 7.38 7.29
CA PHE A 217 -0.22 7.45 6.45
C PHE A 217 -0.42 6.54 5.24
N LYS A 218 -0.10 7.03 4.05
CA LYS A 218 -0.10 6.20 2.85
C LYS A 218 1.29 6.21 2.23
N ALA A 219 1.80 5.04 1.89
CA ALA A 219 3.10 4.86 1.28
C ALA A 219 2.99 4.05 0.00
N TYR A 220 3.65 4.54 -1.05
CA TYR A 220 3.82 3.85 -2.32
C TYR A 220 5.14 3.09 -2.30
N SER A 221 5.10 1.80 -2.60
CA SER A 221 6.28 0.96 -2.77
C SER A 221 6.33 0.31 -4.15
N LEU A 222 7.55 0.14 -4.64
CA LEU A 222 7.86 -0.58 -5.87
C LEU A 222 8.93 -1.62 -5.52
N ASN A 223 8.76 -2.86 -5.99
CA ASN A 223 9.61 -4.00 -5.61
C ASN A 223 9.80 -4.11 -4.09
N ASN A 224 8.70 -3.95 -3.35
CA ASN A 224 8.64 -3.96 -1.88
C ASN A 224 9.48 -2.88 -1.17
N LYS A 225 10.02 -1.89 -1.90
CA LYS A 225 10.78 -0.75 -1.35
C LYS A 225 9.92 0.50 -1.38
N TYR A 226 9.65 1.13 -0.23
CA TYR A 226 8.92 2.40 -0.18
C TYR A 226 9.67 3.50 -0.94
N GLN A 227 8.94 4.31 -1.72
CA GLN A 227 9.51 5.34 -2.60
C GLN A 227 9.02 6.73 -2.20
N ILE A 228 7.71 6.88 -2.04
CA ILE A 228 7.07 8.13 -1.63
C ILE A 228 5.90 7.83 -0.70
N GLY A 229 5.49 8.81 0.08
CA GLY A 229 4.35 8.68 0.97
C GLY A 229 3.79 10.04 1.33
N TYR A 230 2.61 10.03 1.93
CA TYR A 230 2.05 11.22 2.55
C TYR A 230 1.29 10.83 3.80
N LEU A 231 1.23 11.77 4.73
CA LEU A 231 0.47 11.64 5.95
C LEU A 231 -0.59 12.71 6.04
N TYR A 232 -1.68 12.34 6.67
CA TYR A 232 -2.76 13.23 7.06
C TYR A 232 -2.61 13.53 8.53
N LEU A 233 -2.31 14.79 8.81
CA LEU A 233 -2.31 15.33 10.16
C LEU A 233 -3.65 15.95 10.45
N HIS A 234 -4.20 15.57 11.59
CA HIS A 234 -5.32 16.27 12.20
C HIS A 234 -4.84 17.08 13.39
N SER A 235 -5.40 18.27 13.57
CA SER A 235 -5.25 19.09 14.76
C SER A 235 -6.57 19.76 15.04
N ASP A 236 -6.67 20.39 16.22
CA ASP A 236 -7.90 20.99 16.69
C ASP A 236 -8.42 22.10 15.75
N ILE A 237 -7.53 22.68 14.94
CA ILE A 237 -7.79 23.87 14.12
C ILE A 237 -7.57 23.60 12.62
N THR A 238 -6.63 22.73 12.24
CA THR A 238 -6.27 22.52 10.81
C THR A 238 -5.97 21.07 10.46
N SER A 239 -6.37 20.64 9.26
CA SER A 239 -5.93 19.40 8.63
C SER A 239 -4.87 19.75 7.62
N ARG A 240 -3.75 19.03 7.66
CA ARG A 240 -2.66 19.24 6.71
C ARG A 240 -2.15 17.91 6.20
N THR A 241 -2.01 17.83 4.88
CA THR A 241 -1.31 16.73 4.24
C THR A 241 0.14 17.12 4.07
N ARG A 242 1.07 16.23 4.45
CA ARG A 242 2.51 16.40 4.20
C ARG A 242 2.98 15.26 3.32
N TYR A 243 3.87 15.55 2.38
CA TYR A 243 4.35 14.62 1.38
C TYR A 243 5.82 14.33 1.59
N PHE A 244 6.25 13.10 1.33
CA PHE A 244 7.61 12.66 1.59
C PHE A 244 8.14 11.78 0.46
N GLN A 245 9.43 11.88 0.21
CA GLN A 245 10.20 10.97 -0.64
C GLN A 245 11.20 10.20 0.23
N LYS A 246 11.28 8.89 0.03
CA LYS A 246 12.34 8.06 0.61
C LYS A 246 13.59 8.15 -0.27
N ARG A 247 14.74 8.46 0.32
CA ARG A 247 16.06 8.45 -0.34
C ARG A 247 17.01 7.64 0.54
N GLY A 248 17.35 6.43 0.08
CA GLY A 248 18.03 5.44 0.92
C GLY A 248 17.13 5.01 2.09
N TYR A 249 17.62 5.16 3.32
CA TYR A 249 16.85 4.86 4.53
C TYR A 249 16.06 6.05 5.08
N ASN A 250 16.37 7.28 4.61
CA ASN A 250 15.80 8.51 5.14
C ASN A 250 14.60 8.97 4.34
N TRP A 251 13.70 9.68 5.02
CA TRP A 251 12.54 10.33 4.41
C TRP A 251 12.71 11.84 4.44
N PHE A 252 12.43 12.47 3.29
CA PHE A 252 12.53 13.90 3.11
C PHE A 252 11.17 14.45 2.74
N GLU A 253 10.75 15.51 3.41
CA GLU A 253 9.52 16.21 3.06
C GLU A 253 9.68 16.91 1.70
N ILE A 254 8.64 16.82 0.88
CA ILE A 254 8.58 17.38 -0.46
C ILE A 254 7.26 18.14 -0.66
N SER A 255 7.21 18.94 -1.71
CA SER A 255 5.97 19.63 -2.11
C SER A 255 4.95 18.67 -2.74
N LEU A 256 3.68 19.10 -2.81
CA LEU A 256 2.63 18.38 -3.54
C LEU A 256 2.98 18.21 -5.03
N GLY A 257 3.59 19.23 -5.65
CA GLY A 257 3.99 19.18 -7.06
C GLY A 257 5.05 18.10 -7.32
N GLU A 258 6.11 18.06 -6.50
CA GLU A 258 7.14 17.02 -6.56
C GLU A 258 6.56 15.63 -6.30
N PHE A 259 5.64 15.51 -5.33
CA PHE A 259 4.96 14.26 -5.05
C PHE A 259 4.16 13.77 -6.26
N GLY A 260 3.42 14.67 -6.93
CA GLY A 260 2.67 14.36 -8.15
C GLY A 260 3.57 13.88 -9.28
N LEU A 261 4.71 14.54 -9.51
CA LEU A 261 5.70 14.14 -10.52
C LEU A 261 6.29 12.76 -10.21
N LEU A 262 6.68 12.50 -8.96
CA LEU A 262 7.23 11.21 -8.55
C LEU A 262 6.19 10.10 -8.66
N LEU A 263 4.94 10.36 -8.28
CA LEU A 263 3.85 9.38 -8.43
C LEU A 263 3.60 9.06 -9.91
N GLY A 264 3.56 10.07 -10.78
CA GLY A 264 3.42 9.85 -12.22
C GLY A 264 4.54 8.98 -12.80
N ARG A 265 5.79 9.18 -12.34
CA ARG A 265 6.93 8.32 -12.69
C ARG A 265 6.74 6.90 -12.16
N LEU A 266 6.35 6.71 -10.90
CA LEU A 266 6.11 5.38 -10.33
C LEU A 266 4.97 4.61 -11.02
N GLU A 267 4.03 5.28 -11.66
CA GLU A 267 2.97 4.63 -12.44
C GLU A 267 3.46 4.04 -13.77
N VAL A 268 4.64 4.44 -14.26
CA VAL A 268 5.17 4.12 -15.61
C VAL A 268 6.55 3.46 -15.57
N GLU A 269 7.47 4.00 -14.79
CA GLU A 269 8.86 3.57 -14.71
C GLU A 269 9.00 2.27 -13.92
N ARG A 270 9.78 1.33 -14.47
CA ARG A 270 9.95 0.00 -13.90
C ARG A 270 11.44 -0.36 -13.85
N PRO A 271 12.09 -0.28 -12.68
CA PRO A 271 13.41 -0.86 -12.51
C PRO A 271 13.27 -2.39 -12.50
N ILE A 272 14.23 -3.06 -13.13
CA ILE A 272 14.38 -4.52 -13.11
C ILE A 272 15.56 -4.83 -12.19
N ASP A 273 15.33 -5.74 -11.27
CA ASP A 273 16.40 -6.45 -10.56
C ASP A 273 16.40 -7.89 -11.09
N LEU A 274 17.55 -8.36 -11.57
CA LEU A 274 17.69 -9.67 -12.22
C LEU A 274 17.45 -10.84 -11.25
N ASN A 275 17.57 -10.59 -9.94
CA ASN A 275 17.34 -11.60 -8.89
C ASN A 275 15.92 -11.54 -8.33
N ASP A 276 15.14 -10.49 -8.65
CA ASP A 276 13.74 -10.39 -8.25
C ASP A 276 12.81 -11.17 -9.19
N ASN A 277 11.61 -11.48 -8.68
CA ASN A 277 10.53 -11.99 -9.51
C ASN A 277 9.94 -10.87 -10.38
N LEU A 278 9.94 -11.08 -11.70
CA LEU A 278 9.33 -10.16 -12.66
C LEU A 278 7.80 -10.17 -12.57
N ASP A 279 7.18 -8.99 -12.48
CA ASP A 279 5.73 -8.85 -12.43
C ASP A 279 5.12 -9.02 -13.84
N ASN A 280 4.41 -10.13 -14.07
CA ASN A 280 3.78 -10.46 -15.35
C ASN A 280 2.64 -9.50 -15.78
N THR A 281 2.14 -8.67 -14.84
CA THR A 281 1.18 -7.59 -15.15
C THR A 281 1.86 -6.36 -15.76
N VAL A 282 3.19 -6.26 -15.60
CA VAL A 282 4.03 -5.18 -16.11
C VAL A 282 4.85 -5.64 -17.31
N PHE A 283 5.38 -6.86 -17.24
CA PHE A 283 6.24 -7.43 -18.25
C PHE A 283 5.59 -8.63 -18.92
N LEU A 284 5.82 -8.78 -20.22
CA LEU A 284 5.70 -10.04 -20.91
C LEU A 284 7.04 -10.77 -20.79
N THR A 285 7.03 -11.92 -20.14
CA THR A 285 8.21 -12.75 -19.93
C THR A 285 8.08 -14.02 -20.75
N GLN A 286 9.09 -14.33 -21.57
CA GLN A 286 9.14 -15.55 -22.35
C GLN A 286 10.45 -16.29 -22.06
N LYS A 287 10.33 -17.57 -21.69
CA LYS A 287 11.49 -18.44 -21.54
C LYS A 287 11.80 -19.10 -22.88
N HIS A 288 13.07 -19.12 -23.23
CA HIS A 288 13.61 -19.71 -24.43
C HIS A 288 14.82 -20.54 -24.05
N ASN A 289 15.12 -21.59 -24.82
CA ASN A 289 16.42 -22.25 -24.77
C ASN A 289 17.11 -21.92 -26.09
N PHE A 290 17.96 -20.89 -26.07
CA PHE A 290 18.74 -20.55 -27.25
C PHE A 290 19.99 -21.43 -27.24
N PHE A 291 19.93 -22.50 -28.04
CA PHE A 291 21.01 -23.45 -28.30
C PHE A 291 21.43 -24.37 -27.15
N GLY A 292 20.86 -24.23 -25.95
CA GLY A 292 21.23 -25.05 -24.77
C GLY A 292 21.33 -24.20 -23.51
N LEU A 293 21.71 -22.93 -23.65
CA LEU A 293 21.67 -21.96 -22.57
C LEU A 293 20.23 -21.42 -22.37
N PRO A 294 19.63 -21.56 -21.18
CA PRO A 294 18.33 -20.98 -20.91
C PRO A 294 18.40 -19.46 -21.01
N ALA A 295 17.35 -18.87 -21.56
CA ALA A 295 17.23 -17.44 -21.71
C ALA A 295 15.81 -16.98 -21.35
N THR A 296 15.72 -15.77 -20.80
CA THR A 296 14.46 -15.13 -20.48
C THR A 296 14.38 -13.80 -21.20
N VAL A 297 13.42 -13.66 -22.11
CA VAL A 297 13.11 -12.42 -22.80
C VAL A 297 12.06 -11.67 -21.99
N VAL A 298 12.36 -10.42 -21.64
CA VAL A 298 11.52 -9.53 -20.83
C VAL A 298 11.16 -8.32 -21.67
N ILE A 299 9.87 -8.12 -21.90
CA ILE A 299 9.33 -7.02 -22.71
C ILE A 299 8.37 -6.20 -21.84
N PRO A 300 8.59 -4.89 -21.62
CA PRO A 300 7.62 -4.06 -20.92
C PRO A 300 6.35 -3.93 -21.76
N ARG A 301 5.18 -4.04 -21.12
CA ARG A 301 3.89 -3.78 -21.79
C ARG A 301 3.77 -2.29 -22.14
N GLU A 302 2.94 -1.94 -23.13
CA GLU A 302 2.89 -0.63 -23.83
C GLU A 302 2.95 0.65 -22.98
N LYS A 303 2.50 0.62 -21.71
CA LYS A 303 2.53 1.78 -20.81
C LYS A 303 3.83 1.88 -19.98
N PHE A 304 4.61 0.82 -19.86
CA PHE A 304 5.73 0.73 -18.95
C PHE A 304 7.07 0.99 -19.63
N VAL A 305 8.01 1.55 -18.88
CA VAL A 305 9.36 1.84 -19.37
C VAL A 305 10.39 1.30 -18.39
N ILE A 306 11.32 0.49 -18.90
CA ILE A 306 12.46 0.01 -18.11
C ILE A 306 13.45 1.16 -17.95
N THR A 307 13.76 1.53 -16.71
CA THR A 307 14.64 2.67 -16.41
C THR A 307 16.00 2.27 -15.87
N THR A 308 16.08 1.13 -15.17
CA THR A 308 17.33 0.62 -14.61
C THR A 308 17.27 -0.90 -14.63
N ILE A 309 18.40 -1.55 -14.85
CA ILE A 309 18.61 -3.00 -14.69
C ILE A 309 19.72 -3.16 -13.66
N THR A 310 19.44 -3.86 -12.57
CA THR A 310 20.38 -4.16 -11.50
C THR A 310 20.55 -5.66 -11.32
N ASP A 311 21.71 -6.06 -10.83
CA ASP A 311 22.00 -7.40 -10.34
C ASP A 311 22.43 -7.25 -8.88
N ASP A 312 21.53 -7.53 -7.95
CA ASP A 312 21.66 -7.19 -6.53
C ASP A 312 21.94 -5.69 -6.30
N TYR A 313 23.19 -5.35 -6.01
CA TYR A 313 23.65 -3.99 -5.72
C TYR A 313 24.33 -3.31 -6.91
N GLU A 314 24.66 -4.07 -7.96
CA GLU A 314 25.36 -3.56 -9.13
C GLU A 314 24.35 -3.01 -10.17
N VAL A 315 24.57 -1.79 -10.64
CA VAL A 315 23.77 -1.20 -11.73
C VAL A 315 24.39 -1.60 -13.06
N VAL A 316 23.75 -2.55 -13.75
CA VAL A 316 24.21 -3.03 -15.06
C VAL A 316 23.91 -2.01 -16.15
N TRP A 317 22.70 -1.46 -16.12
CA TRP A 317 22.28 -0.45 -17.09
C TRP A 317 21.35 0.56 -16.44
N ARG A 318 21.50 1.84 -16.82
CA ARG A 318 20.60 2.91 -16.44
C ARG A 318 20.25 3.74 -17.65
N ARG A 319 18.96 4.04 -17.78
CA ARG A 319 18.43 4.96 -18.77
C ARG A 319 19.02 6.35 -18.55
N THR A 320 19.64 6.89 -19.60
CA THR A 320 20.28 8.22 -19.57
C THR A 320 19.38 9.33 -20.11
N ASN A 321 18.46 9.01 -21.01
CA ASN A 321 17.56 9.96 -21.67
C ASN A 321 16.11 9.42 -21.68
N ILE A 322 15.14 10.32 -21.57
CA ILE A 322 13.70 10.05 -21.69
C ILE A 322 13.25 9.59 -23.08
N SER A 323 14.11 9.70 -24.10
CA SER A 323 13.85 9.14 -25.43
C SER A 323 14.35 7.69 -25.55
N HIS A 324 15.34 7.29 -24.75
CA HIS A 324 15.94 5.96 -24.78
C HIS A 324 15.05 4.95 -24.05
N ASN A 325 14.20 4.25 -24.78
CA ASN A 325 13.32 3.23 -24.24
C ASN A 325 13.95 1.84 -24.41
N CYS A 326 14.20 1.13 -23.32
CA CYS A 326 14.54 -0.28 -23.41
C CYS A 326 13.27 -1.08 -23.74
N THR A 327 13.19 -1.59 -24.97
CA THR A 327 12.04 -2.30 -25.51
C THR A 327 12.05 -3.79 -25.20
N SER A 328 13.22 -4.36 -24.92
CA SER A 328 13.32 -5.72 -24.40
C SER A 328 14.69 -5.97 -23.78
N VAL A 329 14.72 -6.87 -22.80
CA VAL A 329 15.92 -7.40 -22.16
C VAL A 329 15.93 -8.91 -22.35
N ILE A 330 17.01 -9.45 -22.90
CA ILE A 330 17.24 -10.89 -23.00
C ILE A 330 18.29 -11.26 -21.95
N ILE A 331 17.90 -12.09 -20.99
CA ILE A 331 18.74 -12.55 -19.89
C ILE A 331 19.16 -13.97 -20.19
N HIS A 332 20.44 -14.21 -20.44
CA HIS A 332 21.00 -15.53 -20.70
C HIS A 332 21.58 -16.13 -19.41
N GLY A 333 21.31 -17.41 -19.18
CA GLY A 333 21.68 -18.15 -17.98
C GLY A 333 20.48 -18.53 -17.12
N HIS A 334 20.76 -19.31 -16.07
CA HIS A 334 19.76 -19.76 -15.11
C HIS A 334 19.25 -18.61 -14.26
N LYS A 335 18.02 -18.76 -13.73
CA LYS A 335 17.45 -17.81 -12.78
C LYS A 335 18.37 -17.70 -11.55
N ASN A 336 18.63 -16.48 -11.08
CA ASN A 336 19.59 -16.14 -10.00
C ASN A 336 21.08 -16.37 -10.34
N ASN A 337 21.40 -16.77 -11.58
CA ASN A 337 22.78 -16.85 -12.06
C ASN A 337 22.87 -16.36 -13.52
N PRO A 338 22.44 -15.11 -13.80
CA PRO A 338 22.52 -14.55 -15.13
C PRO A 338 23.99 -14.44 -15.56
N LYS A 339 24.29 -14.86 -16.80
CA LYS A 339 25.64 -14.83 -17.36
C LYS A 339 25.81 -13.71 -18.38
N MET A 340 24.77 -13.39 -19.13
CA MET A 340 24.84 -12.39 -20.19
C MET A 340 23.52 -11.63 -20.32
N LEU A 341 23.60 -10.38 -20.78
CA LEU A 341 22.43 -9.56 -21.11
C LEU A 341 22.54 -8.99 -22.50
N HIS A 342 21.42 -9.01 -23.22
CA HIS A 342 21.25 -8.32 -24.49
C HIS A 342 20.02 -7.41 -24.41
N LEU A 343 20.24 -6.11 -24.55
CA LEU A 343 19.20 -5.09 -24.41
C LEU A 343 18.92 -4.47 -25.77
N HIS A 344 17.65 -4.33 -26.10
CA HIS A 344 17.20 -3.52 -27.23
C HIS A 344 16.76 -2.16 -26.72
N ILE A 345 17.43 -1.10 -27.19
CA ILE A 345 17.13 0.29 -26.88
C ILE A 345 16.57 0.94 -28.14
N LYS A 346 15.36 1.47 -28.05
CA LYS A 346 14.75 2.30 -29.08
C LYS A 346 14.88 3.76 -28.68
N ASP A 347 15.42 4.55 -29.59
CA ASP A 347 15.40 6.01 -29.56
C ASP A 347 14.49 6.52 -30.70
N GLU A 348 14.23 7.83 -30.77
CA GLU A 348 13.30 8.41 -31.76
C GLU A 348 13.64 8.02 -33.21
N ASN A 349 14.94 7.96 -33.53
CA ASN A 349 15.43 7.71 -34.90
C ASN A 349 16.32 6.48 -35.03
N SER A 350 16.52 5.70 -33.97
CA SER A 350 17.45 4.56 -34.01
C SER A 350 17.07 3.41 -33.10
N HIS A 351 17.50 2.21 -33.49
CA HIS A 351 17.50 1.02 -32.65
C HIS A 351 18.95 0.68 -32.33
N LYS A 352 19.26 0.58 -31.04
CA LYS A 352 20.58 0.25 -30.52
C LYS A 352 20.51 -1.03 -29.72
N GLU A 353 21.49 -1.90 -29.93
CA GLU A 353 21.67 -3.10 -29.12
C GLU A 353 22.81 -2.87 -28.14
N LEU A 354 22.62 -3.24 -26.87
CA LEU A 354 23.67 -3.25 -25.86
C LEU A 354 23.88 -4.69 -25.37
N PHE A 355 25.14 -5.07 -25.20
CA PHE A 355 25.55 -6.42 -24.83
C PHE A 355 26.40 -6.35 -23.56
N PHE A 356 26.12 -7.22 -22.61
CA PHE A 356 26.86 -7.32 -21.35
C PHE A 356 27.17 -8.78 -21.03
N PHE A 357 28.31 -9.01 -20.38
CA PHE A 357 28.75 -10.32 -19.92
C PHE A 357 29.16 -10.22 -18.44
N LYS A 358 28.81 -11.23 -17.64
CA LYS A 358 29.12 -11.31 -16.21
C LYS A 358 30.32 -12.23 -15.96
N LEU A 359 31.43 -11.64 -15.52
CA LEU A 359 32.55 -12.35 -14.89
C LEU A 359 32.39 -12.21 -13.37
N ASP A 360 33.19 -11.35 -12.74
CA ASP A 360 33.00 -10.90 -11.36
C ASP A 360 32.07 -9.67 -11.26
N ALA A 361 31.99 -8.90 -12.36
CA ALA A 361 31.15 -7.72 -12.53
C ALA A 361 30.57 -7.72 -13.95
N TRP A 362 29.60 -6.83 -14.20
CA TRP A 362 28.99 -6.68 -15.51
C TRP A 362 29.85 -5.81 -16.44
N ILE A 363 30.31 -6.42 -17.53
CA ILE A 363 31.18 -5.74 -18.49
C ILE A 363 30.42 -5.50 -19.80
N PRO A 364 30.29 -4.24 -20.28
CA PRO A 364 29.74 -3.97 -21.60
C PRO A 364 30.69 -4.49 -22.67
N THR A 365 30.14 -5.12 -23.71
CA THR A 365 30.94 -5.76 -24.75
C THR A 365 30.39 -5.50 -26.16
N LYS A 366 31.17 -5.89 -27.16
CA LYS A 366 30.80 -5.81 -28.58
C LYS A 366 29.97 -7.02 -28.97
N LYS A 367 29.06 -6.83 -29.94
CA LYS A 367 28.19 -7.87 -30.51
C LYS A 367 28.94 -9.16 -30.87
N SER A 368 30.07 -9.04 -31.57
CA SER A 368 30.88 -10.20 -32.00
C SER A 368 31.40 -11.03 -30.82
N TYR A 369 31.95 -10.36 -29.81
CA TYR A 369 32.46 -11.04 -28.61
C TYR A 369 31.32 -11.65 -27.77
N PHE A 370 30.17 -10.97 -27.69
CA PHE A 370 28.98 -11.49 -27.03
C PHE A 370 28.54 -12.83 -27.64
N TYR A 371 28.36 -12.91 -28.97
CA TYR A 371 27.93 -14.16 -29.60
C TYR A 371 29.01 -15.25 -29.57
N PHE A 372 30.29 -14.88 -29.60
CA PHE A 372 31.38 -15.83 -29.38
C PHE A 372 31.28 -16.48 -27.98
N ARG A 373 31.19 -15.68 -26.92
CA ARG A 373 31.05 -16.18 -25.55
C ARG A 373 29.74 -16.94 -25.31
N LEU A 374 28.65 -16.50 -25.95
CA LEU A 374 27.37 -17.22 -25.90
C LEU A 374 27.51 -18.63 -26.46
N SER A 375 28.20 -18.79 -27.59
CA SER A 375 28.45 -20.11 -28.20
C SER A 375 29.32 -21.03 -27.33
N GLU A 376 30.30 -20.46 -26.60
CA GLU A 376 31.12 -21.23 -25.66
C GLU A 376 30.29 -21.73 -24.46
N LEU A 377 29.56 -20.83 -23.80
CA LEU A 377 28.71 -21.17 -22.66
C LEU A 377 27.64 -22.20 -23.01
N ASP A 378 27.10 -22.09 -24.22
CA ASP A 378 26.13 -23.02 -24.74
C ASP A 378 26.69 -24.44 -24.90
N SER A 379 27.90 -24.54 -25.44
CA SER A 379 28.62 -25.82 -25.57
C SER A 379 28.96 -26.41 -24.21
N GLU A 380 29.38 -25.58 -23.25
CA GLU A 380 29.65 -25.99 -21.86
C GLU A 380 28.40 -26.53 -21.17
N GLU A 381 27.26 -25.85 -21.30
CA GLU A 381 26.01 -26.24 -20.66
C GLU A 381 25.45 -27.54 -21.27
N MET A 382 25.53 -27.70 -22.60
CA MET A 382 25.13 -28.93 -23.26
C MET A 382 25.99 -30.13 -22.81
N ASN A 383 27.31 -29.94 -22.66
CA ASN A 383 28.20 -30.97 -22.14
C ASN A 383 27.89 -31.32 -20.68
N ARG A 384 27.59 -30.32 -19.84
CA ARG A 384 27.19 -30.54 -18.44
C ARG A 384 25.88 -31.33 -18.36
N SER A 385 24.85 -30.91 -19.12
CA SER A 385 23.57 -31.60 -19.17
C SER A 385 23.72 -33.07 -19.57
N ARG A 386 24.58 -33.36 -20.55
CA ARG A 386 24.86 -34.74 -20.98
C ARG A 386 25.56 -35.56 -19.90
N GLN A 387 26.49 -34.96 -19.15
CA GLN A 387 27.19 -35.64 -18.06
C GLN A 387 26.25 -35.95 -16.89
N GLU A 388 25.37 -35.02 -16.53
CA GLU A 388 24.35 -35.23 -15.48
C GLU A 388 23.35 -36.34 -15.86
N ASP A 389 22.96 -36.45 -17.13
CA ASP A 389 22.09 -37.52 -17.62
C ASP A 389 22.78 -38.90 -17.54
N LEU A 390 24.08 -38.98 -17.84
CA LEU A 390 24.87 -40.21 -17.71
C LEU A 390 24.99 -40.66 -16.25
N GLU A 391 25.28 -39.73 -15.34
CA GLU A 391 25.38 -40.01 -13.90
C GLU A 391 24.04 -40.46 -13.31
N ARG A 392 22.93 -39.85 -13.74
CA ARG A 392 21.58 -40.27 -13.31
C ARG A 392 21.24 -41.68 -13.78
N GLU A 393 21.59 -42.03 -15.01
CA GLU A 393 21.34 -43.37 -15.54
C GLU A 393 22.24 -44.41 -14.86
N GLU A 394 23.50 -44.07 -14.55
CA GLU A 394 24.39 -44.95 -13.77
C GLU A 394 23.83 -45.22 -12.37
N ILE A 395 23.38 -44.19 -11.65
CA ILE A 395 22.71 -44.34 -10.34
C ILE A 395 21.47 -45.22 -10.46
N ARG A 396 20.63 -44.98 -11.47
CA ARG A 396 19.43 -45.77 -11.71
C ARG A 396 19.75 -47.24 -11.99
N MET A 397 20.79 -47.53 -12.77
CA MET A 397 21.22 -48.90 -13.03
C MET A 397 21.76 -49.59 -11.77
N LEU A 398 22.50 -48.87 -10.92
CA LEU A 398 22.97 -49.39 -9.63
C LEU A 398 21.80 -49.68 -8.68
N GLU A 399 20.79 -48.81 -8.61
CA GLU A 399 19.57 -49.04 -7.81
C GLU A 399 18.78 -50.25 -8.32
N MET A 400 18.63 -50.40 -9.64
CA MET A 400 17.97 -51.57 -10.23
C MET A 400 18.72 -52.87 -9.90
N ALA A 401 20.05 -52.88 -10.05
CA ALA A 401 20.87 -54.04 -9.69
C ALA A 401 20.72 -54.44 -8.21
N ALA A 402 20.72 -53.46 -7.30
CA ALA A 402 20.53 -53.69 -5.87
C ALA A 402 19.14 -54.27 -5.52
N THR A 403 18.11 -53.95 -6.31
CA THR A 403 16.75 -54.51 -6.11
C THR A 403 16.54 -55.89 -6.74
N THR A 404 17.44 -56.37 -7.59
CA THR A 404 17.31 -57.70 -8.24
C THR A 404 18.00 -58.83 -7.47
N GLU A 405 18.72 -58.53 -6.39
CA GLU A 405 19.43 -59.50 -5.54
C GLU A 405 18.63 -59.99 -4.30
N TYR A 406 17.30 -59.78 -4.26
CA TYR A 406 16.40 -60.29 -3.21
C TYR A 406 15.36 -61.30 -3.71
#